data_AF-A0A1H9EPF7-F1
#
_entry.id   AF-A0A1H9EPF7-F1
#
_cell.length_a   1.000
_cell.length_b   1.000
_cell.length_c   1.000
_cell.angle_alpha   90.00
_cell.angle_beta   90.00
_cell.angle_gamma   90.00
#
_symmetry.space_group_name_H-M   'P 1'
#
loop_
_entity.id
_entity.type
_entity.pdbx_description
1 polymer ?
#
loop_
_entity_poly.entity_id
_entity_poly.type
_entity_poly.pdbx_seq_one_letter_code
_entity_poly.pdbx_strand_id
1 'polypeptide(L)'
;MAEMDQDEAMLDALFGAARAQVSEPSADLMARVLEDAFAAQVSHNVATVAARPRPGVLSRVMAAIGGWPALAGLATAGVAGLWIGVNPPTVISDTAQMFLGGSSDLYLVDLAPAFGFDLAEG
;
A
#
# COMPACT_ATOMS: atom_id res chain seq x y z
N MET A 1 20.79 -16.61 13.78
CA MET A 1 20.40 -16.17 15.14
C MET A 1 21.62 -15.82 15.98
N ALA A 2 22.65 -16.68 16.06
CA ALA A 2 23.87 -16.41 16.84
C ALA A 2 24.71 -15.19 16.39
N GLU A 3 24.62 -14.74 15.14
CA GLU A 3 25.36 -13.58 14.62
C GLU A 3 24.77 -12.24 15.11
N MET A 4 23.43 -12.14 15.15
CA MET A 4 22.73 -10.95 15.64
C MET A 4 22.95 -10.74 17.15
N ASP A 5 22.99 -11.82 17.94
CA ASP A 5 23.29 -11.76 19.37
C ASP A 5 24.73 -11.28 19.64
N GLN A 6 25.68 -11.59 18.75
CA GLN A 6 27.07 -11.13 18.84
C GLN A 6 27.19 -9.64 18.48
N ASP A 7 26.45 -9.20 17.46
CA ASP A 7 26.38 -7.79 17.07
C ASP A 7 25.76 -6.94 18.18
N GLU A 8 24.67 -7.39 18.81
CA GLU A 8 24.05 -6.71 19.95
C GLU A 8 25.02 -6.57 21.13
N ALA A 9 25.73 -7.65 21.49
CA ALA A 9 26.72 -7.61 22.56
C ALA A 9 27.91 -6.67 22.25
N MET A 10 28.34 -6.63 20.99
CA MET A 10 29.38 -5.70 20.56
C MET A 10 28.91 -4.24 20.64
N LEU A 11 27.69 -3.96 20.19
CA LEU A 11 27.09 -2.62 20.26
C LEU A 11 26.95 -2.14 21.70
N ASP A 12 26.48 -3.00 22.61
CA ASP A 12 26.38 -2.68 24.03
C ASP A 12 27.73 -2.34 24.65
N ALA A 13 28.79 -3.08 24.29
CA ALA A 13 30.15 -2.77 24.73
C ALA A 13 30.64 -1.41 24.21
N LEU A 14 30.36 -1.09 22.95
CA LEU A 14 30.72 0.21 22.34
C LEU A 14 29.93 1.37 22.97
N PHE A 15 28.64 1.20 23.23
CA PHE A 15 27.81 2.21 23.90
C PHE A 15 28.23 2.41 25.36
N GLY A 16 28.59 1.33 26.06
CA GLY A 16 29.14 1.39 27.42
C GLY A 16 30.44 2.21 27.46
N ALA A 17 31.35 1.96 26.52
CA ALA A 17 32.60 2.71 26.40
C ALA A 17 32.38 4.19 26.03
N ALA A 18 31.40 4.49 25.17
CA ALA A 18 31.06 5.87 24.82
C ALA A 18 30.47 6.63 26.02
N ARG A 19 29.62 5.99 26.83
CA ARG A 19 29.01 6.60 28.02
C ARG A 19 30.04 6.95 29.11
N ALA A 20 31.10 6.14 29.23
CA ALA A 20 32.19 6.40 30.16
C ALA A 20 33.07 7.61 29.78
N GLN A 21 32.98 8.07 28.53
CA GLN A 21 33.80 9.16 27.97
C GLN A 21 33.03 10.47 27.79
N VAL A 22 31.86 10.61 28.43
CA VAL A 22 31.05 11.82 28.31
C VAL A 22 31.72 12.96 29.06
N SER A 23 32.35 13.87 28.31
CA SER A 23 32.76 15.18 28.79
C SER A 23 31.54 16.10 28.91
N GLU A 24 31.46 16.86 29.99
CA GLU A 24 30.41 17.86 30.17
C GLU A 24 30.48 18.90 29.03
N PRO A 25 29.35 19.22 28.36
CA PRO A 25 29.32 20.27 27.35
C PRO A 25 29.73 21.62 27.96
N SER A 26 30.38 22.48 27.16
CA SER A 26 30.76 23.80 27.63
C SER A 26 29.52 24.65 27.96
N ALA A 27 29.65 25.53 28.96
CA ALA A 27 28.56 26.42 29.36
C ALA A 27 28.09 27.32 28.20
N ASP A 28 29.02 27.75 27.33
CA ASP A 28 28.71 28.53 26.12
C ASP A 28 27.84 27.74 25.12
N LEU A 29 28.20 26.48 24.87
CA LEU A 29 27.38 25.60 24.02
C LEU A 29 25.98 25.42 24.61
N MET A 30 25.88 25.18 25.92
CA MET A 30 24.60 25.01 26.59
C MET A 30 23.73 26.27 26.51
N ALA A 31 24.31 27.45 26.68
CA ALA A 31 23.61 28.72 26.54
C ALA A 31 23.02 28.89 25.12
N ARG A 32 23.80 28.56 24.08
CA ARG A 32 23.35 28.61 22.68
C ARG A 32 22.24 27.61 22.38
N VAL A 33 22.35 26.39 22.93
CA VAL A 33 21.30 25.35 22.80
C VAL A 33 19.99 25.81 23.46
N LEU A 34 20.07 26.42 24.65
CA LEU A 34 18.89 26.95 25.34
C LEU A 34 18.25 28.11 24.57
N GLU A 35 19.05 29.00 24.00
CA GLU A 35 18.53 30.11 23.17
C GLU A 35 17.84 29.60 21.90
N ASP A 36 18.43 28.61 21.21
CA ASP A 36 17.82 27.96 20.05
C ASP A 36 16.53 27.22 20.44
N ALA A 37 16.53 26.53 21.58
CA ALA A 37 15.34 25.86 22.10
C ALA A 37 14.20 26.85 22.40
N PHE A 38 14.49 28.01 22.97
CA PHE A 38 13.48 29.05 23.19
C PHE A 38 12.95 29.61 21.87
N ALA A 39 13.81 29.86 20.88
CA ALA A 39 13.39 30.29 19.55
C ALA A 39 12.50 29.24 18.87
N ALA A 40 12.86 27.96 18.98
CA ALA A 40 12.07 26.84 18.48
C ALA A 40 10.70 26.73 19.18
N GLN A 41 10.63 26.92 20.50
CA GLN A 41 9.36 26.92 21.24
C GLN A 41 8.42 28.05 20.82
N VAL A 42 8.95 29.25 20.58
CA VAL A 42 8.17 30.38 20.08
C VAL A 42 7.63 30.08 18.67
N SER A 43 8.48 29.55 17.78
CA SER A 43 8.05 29.18 16.41
C SER A 43 6.98 28.07 16.42
N HIS A 44 7.07 27.09 17.33
CA HIS A 44 6.09 26.02 17.48
C HIS A 44 4.77 26.54 18.06
N ASN A 45 4.80 27.45 19.04
CA ASN A 45 3.58 28.06 19.56
C ASN A 45 2.84 28.87 18.48
N VAL A 46 3.56 29.55 17.58
CA VAL A 46 2.95 30.23 16.43
C VAL A 46 2.38 29.22 15.41
N ALA A 47 3.02 28.06 15.24
CA ALA A 47 2.52 26.98 14.36
C ALA A 47 1.31 26.21 14.93
N THR A 48 1.03 26.29 16.24
CA THR A 48 -0.06 25.51 16.87
C THR A 48 -1.49 26.01 16.64
N VAL A 49 -1.70 27.12 15.92
CA VAL A 49 -3.05 27.63 15.62
C VAL A 49 -3.37 27.64 14.11
N ALA A 50 -2.56 26.98 13.28
CA ALA A 50 -3.08 26.55 11.98
C ALA A 50 -3.93 25.29 12.24
N ALA A 51 -5.26 25.45 12.29
CA ALA A 51 -6.18 24.32 12.39
C ALA A 51 -5.80 23.29 11.31
N ARG A 52 -5.17 22.18 11.73
CA ARG A 52 -4.76 21.14 10.79
C ARG A 52 -6.02 20.70 10.05
N PRO A 53 -6.08 20.81 8.71
CA PRO A 53 -7.28 20.44 7.98
C PRO A 53 -7.63 19.01 8.37
N ARG A 54 -8.89 18.80 8.78
CA ARG A 54 -9.34 17.47 9.19
C ARG A 54 -9.06 16.55 8.01
N PRO A 55 -8.26 15.48 8.19
CA PRO A 55 -7.93 14.59 7.10
C PRO A 55 -9.24 14.06 6.50
N GLY A 56 -9.46 14.32 5.21
CA GLY A 56 -10.63 13.82 4.49
C GLY A 56 -10.70 12.29 4.55
N VAL A 57 -11.89 11.72 4.34
CA VAL A 57 -12.14 10.27 4.44
C VAL A 57 -11.10 9.46 3.66
N LEU A 58 -10.76 9.89 2.44
CA LEU A 58 -9.77 9.25 1.59
C LEU A 58 -8.36 9.23 2.21
N SER A 59 -7.95 10.32 2.87
CA SER A 59 -6.64 10.39 3.54
C SER A 59 -6.57 9.49 4.78
N ARG A 60 -7.70 9.25 5.46
CA ARG A 60 -7.78 8.26 6.55
C ARG A 60 -7.68 6.83 6.03
N VAL A 61 -8.35 6.53 4.91
CA VAL A 61 -8.25 5.23 4.26
C VAL A 61 -6.81 4.97 3.77
N MET A 62 -6.18 5.97 3.13
CA MET A 62 -4.76 5.89 2.73
C MET A 62 -3.84 5.67 3.94
N ALA A 63 -4.06 6.40 5.04
CA ALA A 63 -3.28 6.21 6.27
C ALA A 63 -3.48 4.81 6.89
N ALA A 64 -4.69 4.25 6.82
CA ALA A 64 -4.99 2.91 7.32
C ALA A 64 -4.36 1.79 6.46
N ILE A 65 -4.17 2.02 5.16
CA ILE A 65 -3.66 1.02 4.21
C ILE A 65 -2.13 1.06 4.08
N GLY A 66 -1.45 2.07 4.64
CA GLY A 66 0.02 2.20 4.64
C GLY A 66 0.58 3.36 3.82
N GLY A 67 -0.28 4.30 3.40
CA GLY A 67 0.11 5.54 2.73
C GLY A 67 0.40 5.36 1.24
N TRP A 68 1.22 6.27 0.70
CA TRP A 68 1.55 6.34 -0.72
C TRP A 68 2.18 5.06 -1.31
N PRO A 69 3.06 4.32 -0.60
CA PRO A 69 3.61 3.07 -1.12
C PRO A 69 2.53 2.00 -1.37
N ALA A 70 1.53 1.92 -0.48
CA ALA A 70 0.45 0.97 -0.63
C ALA A 70 -0.46 1.31 -1.83
N LEU A 71 -0.69 2.59 -2.09
CA LEU A 71 -1.42 3.04 -3.28
C LEU A 71 -0.67 2.73 -4.57
N ALA A 72 0.64 2.94 -4.59
CA ALA A 72 1.48 2.59 -5.73
C ALA A 72 1.40 1.08 -6.01
N GLY A 73 1.49 0.24 -4.98
CA GLY A 73 1.32 -1.21 -5.10
C GLY A 73 -0.06 -1.59 -5.64
N LEU A 74 -1.14 -0.98 -5.13
CA LEU A 74 -2.51 -1.21 -5.62
C LEU A 74 -2.65 -0.84 -7.10
N ALA A 75 -2.11 0.31 -7.51
CA ALA A 75 -2.16 0.76 -8.90
C ALA A 75 -1.39 -0.19 -9.81
N THR A 76 -0.18 -0.60 -9.43
CA THR A 76 0.62 -1.57 -10.19
C THR A 76 -0.08 -2.93 -10.26
N ALA A 77 -0.67 -3.41 -9.16
CA ALA A 77 -1.44 -4.66 -9.15
C ALA A 77 -2.68 -4.58 -10.07
N GLY A 78 -3.36 -3.44 -10.11
CA GLY A 78 -4.47 -3.19 -11.03
C GLY A 78 -4.05 -3.21 -12.50
N VAL A 79 -2.95 -2.54 -12.84
CA VAL A 79 -2.38 -2.57 -14.20
C VAL A 79 -1.93 -3.97 -14.59
N ALA A 80 -1.28 -4.71 -13.68
CA ALA A 80 -0.88 -6.09 -13.91
C ALA A 80 -2.10 -7.00 -14.12
N GLY A 81 -3.14 -6.85 -13.30
CA GLY A 81 -4.40 -7.58 -13.45
C GLY A 81 -5.09 -7.29 -14.78
N LEU A 82 -5.12 -6.02 -15.21
CA LEU A 82 -5.66 -5.63 -16.52
C LEU A 82 -4.86 -6.25 -17.67
N TRP A 83 -3.52 -6.21 -17.59
CA TRP A 83 -2.65 -6.78 -18.62
C TRP A 83 -2.83 -8.30 -18.76
N ILE A 84 -2.90 -9.00 -17.62
CA ILE A 84 -3.18 -10.45 -17.57
C ILE A 84 -4.58 -10.76 -18.09
N GLY A 85 -5.58 -9.92 -17.77
CA GLY A 85 -6.96 -10.12 -18.23
C GLY A 85 -7.13 -9.95 -19.74
N VAL A 86 -6.43 -8.99 -20.35
CA VAL A 86 -6.48 -8.77 -21.81
C VAL A 86 -5.72 -9.86 -22.57
N ASN A 87 -4.60 -10.35 -22.02
CA ASN A 87 -3.80 -11.43 -22.62
C ASN A 87 -3.64 -12.57 -21.62
N PRO A 88 -4.69 -13.38 -21.39
CA PRO A 88 -4.63 -14.46 -20.43
C PRO A 88 -3.63 -15.53 -20.91
N PRO A 89 -2.67 -15.93 -20.05
CA PRO A 89 -1.84 -17.10 -20.30
C PRO A 89 -2.72 -18.36 -20.44
N THR A 90 -2.33 -19.29 -21.31
CA THR A 90 -3.13 -20.50 -21.64
C THR A 90 -3.55 -21.30 -20.41
N VAL A 91 -2.66 -21.44 -19.42
CA VAL A 91 -2.95 -22.12 -18.15
C VAL A 91 -4.12 -21.48 -17.39
N ILE A 92 -4.21 -20.14 -17.41
CA ILE A 92 -5.27 -19.39 -16.72
C ILE A 92 -6.57 -19.46 -17.51
N SER A 93 -6.53 -19.35 -18.85
CA SER A 93 -7.73 -19.46 -19.69
C SER A 93 -8.37 -20.84 -19.62
N ASP A 94 -7.56 -21.91 -19.64
CA ASP A 94 -8.05 -23.29 -19.61
C ASP A 94 -8.68 -23.63 -18.26
N THR A 95 -8.03 -23.20 -17.18
CA THR A 95 -8.57 -23.35 -15.82
C THR A 95 -9.85 -22.52 -15.64
N ALA A 96 -9.87 -21.29 -16.14
CA ALA A 96 -11.08 -20.45 -16.11
C ALA A 96 -12.22 -21.08 -16.92
N GLN A 97 -11.97 -21.64 -18.10
CA GLN A 97 -13.00 -22.35 -18.87
C GLN A 97 -13.51 -23.60 -18.14
N MET A 98 -12.64 -24.35 -17.48
CA MET A 98 -13.01 -25.53 -16.71
C MET A 98 -13.89 -25.20 -15.49
N PHE A 99 -13.59 -24.10 -14.77
CA PHE A 99 -14.27 -23.75 -13.53
C PHE A 99 -15.41 -22.73 -13.68
N LEU A 100 -15.25 -21.74 -14.56
CA LEU A 100 -16.24 -20.67 -14.81
C LEU A 100 -17.07 -20.91 -16.07
N GLY A 101 -16.54 -21.70 -17.02
CA GLY A 101 -17.20 -22.04 -18.30
C GLY A 101 -17.99 -23.34 -18.27
N GLY A 102 -18.41 -23.82 -17.09
CA GLY A 102 -19.23 -25.02 -16.94
C GLY A 102 -20.46 -24.98 -17.86
N SER A 103 -20.48 -25.91 -18.82
CA SER A 103 -21.53 -26.16 -19.82
C SER A 103 -21.96 -24.95 -20.66
N SER A 104 -21.09 -24.48 -21.54
CA SER A 104 -21.53 -23.84 -22.79
C SER A 104 -22.05 -24.88 -23.80
N ASP A 105 -22.93 -25.78 -23.36
CA ASP A 105 -23.86 -26.47 -24.26
C ASP A 105 -24.99 -25.46 -24.55
N LEU A 106 -24.63 -24.41 -25.29
CA LEU A 106 -25.60 -23.52 -25.92
C LEU A 106 -26.23 -24.34 -27.04
N TYR A 107 -27.18 -25.20 -26.70
CA TYR A 107 -28.10 -25.76 -27.67
C TYR A 107 -28.80 -24.57 -28.32
N LEU A 108 -28.29 -24.12 -29.47
CA LEU A 108 -29.14 -23.50 -30.49
C LEU A 108 -30.14 -24.59 -30.89
N VAL A 109 -31.21 -24.75 -30.10
CA VAL A 109 -32.44 -25.30 -30.63
C VAL A 109 -32.86 -24.28 -31.68
N ASP A 110 -32.58 -24.62 -32.93
CA ASP A 110 -33.22 -23.98 -34.06
C ASP A 110 -34.72 -24.21 -33.88
N LEU A 111 -35.40 -23.24 -33.27
CA LEU A 111 -36.84 -23.31 -33.06
C LEU A 111 -37.60 -23.12 -34.39
N ALA A 112 -36.90 -22.87 -35.52
CA ALA A 112 -37.49 -22.79 -36.84
C ALA A 112 -37.28 -24.11 -37.61
N PRO A 113 -38.19 -25.08 -37.40
CA PRO A 113 -39.11 -25.33 -38.50
C PRO A 113 -40.57 -25.53 -38.04
N ALA A 114 -40.87 -25.40 -36.75
CA ALA A 114 -42.22 -25.61 -36.22
C ALA A 114 -43.18 -24.43 -36.48
N PHE A 115 -42.65 -23.25 -36.80
CA PHE A 115 -43.41 -22.14 -37.39
C PHE A 115 -43.18 -22.12 -38.89
N GLY A 116 -43.45 -23.25 -39.53
CA GLY A 116 -43.81 -23.25 -40.94
C GLY A 116 -45.01 -22.31 -41.08
N PHE A 117 -44.78 -21.16 -41.71
CA PHE A 117 -45.83 -20.27 -42.19
C PHE A 117 -46.62 -21.01 -43.27
N ASP A 118 -47.54 -21.89 -42.86
CA ASP A 118 -48.60 -22.41 -43.69
C ASP A 118 -49.77 -21.41 -43.70
N LEU A 119 -49.47 -20.18 -44.11
CA LEU A 119 -50.46 -19.14 -44.43
C LEU A 119 -50.40 -18.79 -45.92
N ALA A 120 -50.02 -19.77 -46.73
CA ALA A 120 -49.98 -19.63 -48.17
C ALA A 120 -50.54 -20.90 -48.84
N GLU A 121 -51.84 -21.14 -48.69
CA GLU A 121 -52.67 -21.80 -49.71
C GLU A 121 -54.17 -21.70 -49.36
N GLY A 122 -54.94 -20.99 -50.21
CA GLY A 122 -56.39 -21.12 -50.35
C GLY A 122 -57.28 -20.05 -49.74
#